data_AF-A0A2E7RHH4-F1
#
_entry.id   AF-A0A2E7RHH4-F1
#
_cell.length_a   1.000
_cell.length_b   1.000
_cell.length_c   1.000
_cell.angle_alpha   90.00
_cell.angle_beta   90.00
_cell.angle_gamma   90.00
#
_symmetry.space_group_name_H-M   'P 1'
#
loop_
_entity.id
_entity.type
_entity.pdbx_description
1 polymer ?
#
loop_
_entity_poly.entity_id
_entity_poly.type
_entity_poly.pdbx_seq_one_letter_code
_entity_poly.pdbx_strand_id
1 'polypeptide(L)'
;MCGRISGFQPMNLTLPQRLQRYIQGSFERTTLLQKRIRQLVRGDSPLFDAELEGMENPVEIALTEVERGLVELVPDEEEEKPTLLEPEG
;
A
#
# COMPACT_ATOMS: atom_id res chain seq x y z
N MET A 1 5.16 -8.68 -36.26
CA MET A 1 5.17 -9.92 -35.46
C MET A 1 4.97 -9.54 -34.00
N CYS A 2 3.74 -9.65 -33.48
CA CYS A 2 3.47 -9.46 -32.05
C CYS A 2 3.90 -10.72 -31.30
N GLY A 3 5.03 -10.64 -30.60
CA GLY A 3 5.45 -11.66 -29.66
C GLY A 3 4.51 -11.69 -28.47
N ARG A 4 3.84 -12.83 -28.28
CA ARG A 4 3.08 -13.15 -27.07
C ARG A 4 4.04 -13.05 -25.89
N ILE A 5 3.77 -12.18 -24.93
CA ILE A 5 4.50 -12.18 -23.64
C ILE A 5 3.95 -13.35 -22.83
N SER A 6 4.50 -14.53 -23.13
CA SER A 6 4.30 -15.74 -22.35
C SER A 6 4.92 -15.55 -20.96
N GLY A 7 4.09 -15.69 -19.92
CA GLY A 7 4.41 -15.95 -18.51
C GLY A 7 5.81 -15.57 -18.01
N PHE A 8 5.94 -14.37 -17.44
CA PHE A 8 7.09 -14.02 -16.60
C PHE A 8 6.70 -14.25 -15.13
N GLN A 9 7.24 -15.32 -14.53
CA GLN A 9 7.08 -15.64 -13.11
C GLN A 9 7.66 -14.48 -12.25
N PRO A 10 6.89 -13.84 -11.36
CA PRO A 10 7.37 -12.72 -10.55
C PRO A 10 8.36 -13.12 -9.43
N MET A 11 8.72 -14.41 -9.29
CA MET A 11 9.45 -14.96 -8.14
C MET A 11 10.95 -14.57 -8.02
N ASN A 12 11.48 -13.69 -8.89
CA ASN A 12 12.89 -13.26 -8.82
C ASN A 12 13.09 -11.75 -8.76
N LEU A 13 12.01 -10.97 -8.62
CA LEU A 13 12.15 -9.52 -8.50
C LEU A 13 12.48 -9.15 -7.06
N THR A 14 13.50 -8.31 -6.89
CA THR A 14 13.81 -7.71 -5.59
C THR A 14 12.67 -6.79 -5.15
N LEU A 15 12.53 -6.53 -3.85
CA LEU A 15 11.51 -5.63 -3.34
C LEU A 15 11.50 -4.26 -4.03
N PRO A 16 12.65 -3.57 -4.28
CA PRO A 16 12.66 -2.34 -5.06
C PRO A 16 12.10 -2.48 -6.48
N GLN A 17 12.37 -3.60 -7.16
CA GLN A 17 11.87 -3.85 -8.52
C GLN A 17 10.36 -4.10 -8.52
N ARG A 18 9.84 -4.84 -7.53
CA ARG A 18 8.40 -5.04 -7.35
C ARG A 18 7.70 -3.71 -7.07
N LEU A 19 8.23 -2.89 -6.17
CA LEU A 19 7.71 -1.54 -5.88
C LEU A 19 7.67 -0.66 -7.13
N GLN A 20 8.78 -0.60 -7.89
CA GLN A 20 8.84 0.20 -9.11
C GLN A 20 7.80 -0.27 -10.13
N ARG A 21 7.61 -1.58 -10.26
CA ARG A 21 6.62 -2.18 -11.16
C ARG A 21 5.18 -1.96 -10.72
N TYR A 22 4.90 -1.89 -9.42
CA TYR A 22 3.56 -1.56 -8.94
C TYR A 22 3.27 -0.07 -9.16
N ILE A 23 4.19 0.80 -8.75
CA ILE A 23 4.01 2.26 -8.80
C ILE A 23 3.89 2.77 -10.25
N GLN A 24 4.80 2.38 -11.15
CA GLN A 24 4.79 2.83 -12.56
C GLN A 24 4.66 4.36 -12.75
N GLY A 25 5.24 5.14 -11.83
CA GLY A 25 5.12 6.60 -11.82
C GLY A 25 3.73 7.15 -11.43
N SER A 26 2.79 6.30 -11.01
CA SER A 26 1.48 6.73 -10.53
C SER A 26 1.57 7.34 -9.13
N PHE A 27 1.19 8.61 -9.03
CA PHE A 27 1.07 9.32 -7.76
C PHE A 27 0.06 8.64 -6.83
N GLU A 28 -1.06 8.16 -7.38
CA GLU A 28 -2.12 7.51 -6.62
C GLU A 28 -1.63 6.23 -5.94
N ARG A 29 -0.99 5.34 -6.72
CA ARG A 29 -0.41 4.09 -6.20
C ARG A 29 0.71 4.35 -5.19
N THR A 30 1.52 5.38 -5.45
CA THR A 30 2.56 5.81 -4.51
C THR A 30 1.95 6.26 -3.19
N THR A 31 0.91 7.09 -3.26
CA THR A 31 0.18 7.62 -2.09
C THR A 31 -0.48 6.51 -1.29
N LEU A 32 -1.13 5.56 -1.96
CA LEU A 32 -1.74 4.39 -1.32
C LEU A 32 -0.71 3.58 -0.52
N LEU A 33 0.39 3.18 -1.16
CA LEU A 33 1.47 2.46 -0.48
C LEU A 33 2.03 3.25 0.70
N GLN A 34 2.30 4.54 0.53
CA GLN A 34 2.82 5.38 1.60
C GLN A 34 1.84 5.52 2.78
N LYS A 35 0.54 5.69 2.52
CA LYS A 35 -0.50 5.73 3.57
C LYS A 35 -0.54 4.40 4.32
N ARG A 36 -0.55 3.26 3.60
CA ARG A 36 -0.62 1.94 4.22
C ARG A 36 0.63 1.58 5.03
N ILE A 37 1.82 1.86 4.50
CA ILE A 37 3.08 1.65 5.23
C ILE A 37 3.08 2.44 6.55
N ARG A 38 2.58 3.68 6.55
CA ARG A 38 2.47 4.48 7.79
C ARG A 38 1.51 3.87 8.81
N GLN A 39 0.42 3.23 8.37
CA GLN A 39 -0.49 2.52 9.28
C GLN A 39 0.21 1.33 9.93
N LEU A 40 0.89 0.49 9.14
CA LEU A 40 1.64 -0.66 9.64
C LEU A 40 2.75 -0.24 10.62
N VAL A 41 3.50 0.82 10.30
CA VAL A 41 4.53 1.37 11.20
C VAL A 41 3.94 1.91 12.52
N ARG A 42 2.69 2.37 12.52
CA ARG A 42 1.97 2.78 13.74
C ARG A 42 1.44 1.60 14.56
N GLY A 43 1.61 0.37 14.09
CA GLY A 43 1.16 -0.85 14.77
C GLY A 43 -0.19 -1.38 14.30
N ASP A 44 -0.69 -0.89 13.16
CA ASP A 44 -1.87 -1.48 12.54
C ASP A 44 -1.55 -2.90 12.04
N SER A 45 -2.53 -3.79 12.11
CA SER A 45 -2.32 -5.20 11.77
C SER A 45 -2.32 -5.40 10.25
N PRO A 46 -1.48 -6.30 9.72
CA PRO A 46 -1.57 -6.75 8.33
C PRO A 46 -2.94 -7.33 8.01
N LEU A 47 -3.39 -7.17 6.76
CA LEU A 47 -4.69 -7.69 6.27
C LEU A 47 -4.62 -9.19 5.90
N PHE A 48 -3.49 -9.83 6.15
CA PHE A 48 -3.24 -11.26 5.94
C PHE A 48 -2.28 -11.77 7.02
N ASP A 49 -2.13 -13.09 7.13
CA ASP A 49 -1.24 -13.71 8.13
C ASP A 49 0.25 -13.58 7.75
N ALA A 50 0.79 -12.35 7.84
CA ALA A 50 2.17 -12.03 7.49
C ALA A 50 3.21 -12.82 8.32
N GLU A 51 2.89 -13.13 9.57
CA GLU A 51 3.75 -13.94 10.45
C GLU A 51 3.92 -15.38 9.92
N LEU A 52 2.86 -15.99 9.38
CA LEU A 52 2.93 -17.33 8.77
C LEU A 52 3.77 -17.33 7.49
N GLU A 53 3.81 -16.19 6.78
CA GLU A 53 4.62 -15.99 5.59
C GLU A 53 6.05 -15.48 5.90
N GLY A 54 6.40 -15.30 7.19
CA GLY A 54 7.71 -14.82 7.61
C GLY A 54 8.02 -13.38 7.19
N MET A 55 6.99 -12.55 6.99
CA MET A 55 7.12 -11.16 6.57
C MET A 55 7.04 -10.21 7.76
N GLU A 56 8.14 -9.52 8.05
CA GLU A 56 8.20 -8.48 9.10
C GLU A 56 8.30 -7.06 8.53
N ASN A 57 8.74 -6.93 7.27
CA ASN A 57 8.98 -5.63 6.67
C ASN A 57 7.65 -4.95 6.28
N PRO A 58 7.30 -3.78 6.87
CA PRO A 58 6.05 -3.09 6.57
C PRO A 58 5.86 -2.74 5.09
N VAL A 59 6.97 -2.50 4.36
CA VAL A 59 6.94 -2.19 2.93
C VAL A 59 6.54 -3.42 2.12
N GLU A 60 7.07 -4.58 2.47
CA GLU A 60 6.75 -5.84 1.79
C GLU A 60 5.33 -6.30 2.08
N ILE A 61 4.88 -6.13 3.32
CA ILE A 61 3.50 -6.40 3.74
C ILE A 61 2.53 -5.51 2.95
N ALA A 62 2.72 -4.19 2.97
CA ALA A 62 1.85 -3.26 2.24
C ALA A 62 1.83 -3.53 0.74
N LEU A 63 2.99 -3.86 0.14
CA LEU A 63 3.06 -4.23 -1.27
C LEU A 63 2.29 -5.52 -1.58
N THR A 64 2.37 -6.50 -0.69
CA THR A 64 1.66 -7.77 -0.83
C THR A 64 0.15 -7.58 -0.69
N GLU A 65 -0.30 -6.72 0.23
CA GLU A 65 -1.71 -6.36 0.38
C GLU A 65 -2.28 -5.70 -0.88
N VAL A 66 -1.56 -4.75 -1.49
CA VAL A 66 -2.02 -4.12 -2.74
C VAL A 66 -1.96 -5.08 -3.93
N GLU A 67 -0.95 -5.96 -4.00
CA GLU A 67 -0.86 -6.97 -5.07
C GLU A 67 -1.98 -8.02 -4.97
N ARG A 68 -2.46 -8.30 -3.75
CA ARG A 68 -3.62 -9.16 -3.47
C ARG A 68 -4.97 -8.45 -3.57
N GLY A 69 -4.99 -7.12 -3.76
CA GLY A 69 -6.22 -6.32 -3.81
C GLY A 69 -6.94 -6.22 -2.47
N LEU A 70 -6.22 -6.30 -1.35
CA LEU A 70 -6.78 -6.22 0.00
C LEU A 70 -6.95 -4.77 0.50
N VAL A 71 -6.26 -3.81 -0.12
CA VAL A 71 -6.28 -2.41 0.27
C VAL A 71 -6.48 -1.52 -0.95
N GLU A 72 -7.34 -0.51 -0.79
CA GLU A 72 -7.69 0.45 -1.81
C GLU A 72 -7.59 1.88 -1.27
N LEU A 73 -7.35 2.83 -2.17
CA LEU A 73 -7.35 4.24 -1.81
C LEU A 73 -8.79 4.74 -1.83
N VAL A 74 -9.36 4.93 -0.65
CA VAL A 74 -10.65 5.60 -0.50
C VAL A 74 -10.39 7.11 -0.50
N PRO A 75 -11.19 7.94 -1.20
CA PRO A 75 -11.11 9.39 -1.04
C PRO A 75 -11.27 9.73 0.44
N ASP A 76 -10.45 10.65 0.93
CA ASP A 76 -10.58 11.12 2.30
C ASP A 76 -11.97 11.78 2.41
N GLU A 77 -12.93 11.11 3.06
CA GLU A 77 -14.11 11.81 3.57
C GLU A 77 -13.56 12.90 4.49
N GLU A 78 -13.96 14.15 4.26
CA GLU A 78 -13.53 15.27 5.08
C GLU A 78 -13.81 14.91 6.54
N GLU A 79 -12.77 14.47 7.28
CA GLU A 79 -12.84 14.42 8.73
C GLU A 79 -13.23 15.84 9.13
N GLU A 80 -14.48 16.01 9.59
CA GLU A 80 -14.93 17.25 10.19
C GLU A 80 -13.91 17.58 11.26
N LYS A 81 -12.97 18.47 10.92
CA LYS A 81 -12.06 19.05 11.91
C LYS A 81 -12.99 19.52 13.02
N PRO A 82 -12.81 19.09 14.28
CA PRO A 82 -13.59 19.64 15.36
C PRO A 82 -13.40 21.15 15.29
N THR A 83 -14.44 21.86 14.83
CA THR A 83 -14.48 23.30 14.82
C THR A 83 -14.26 23.69 16.26
N LEU A 84 -13.11 24.27 16.53
CA LEU A 84 -12.77 24.84 17.82
C LEU A 84 -13.87 25.87 18.06
N LEU A 85 -14.88 25.50 18.86
CA LEU A 85 -15.95 26.38 19.26
C LEU A 85 -15.26 27.62 19.83
N GLU A 86 -15.34 28.73 19.11
CA GLU A 86 -14.85 30.00 19.61
C GLU A 86 -15.58 30.26 20.93
N PRO A 87 -14.87 30.46 22.05
CA PRO A 87 -15.55 30.88 23.27
C PRO A 87 -16.10 32.27 23.00
N GLU A 88 -17.42 32.40 22.90
CA GLU A 88 -18.07 33.70 22.97
C GLU A 88 -17.71 34.35 24.30
N GLY A 89 -17.06 35.52 24.23
CA GLY A 89 -16.64 36.32 25.38
C GLY A 89 -16.13 37.68 24.95
#